data_AF-A0A520LES1-F1
#
_entry.id   AF-A0A520LES1-F1
#
_cell.length_a   1.000
_cell.length_b   1.000
_cell.length_c   1.000
_cell.angle_alpha   90.00
_cell.angle_beta   90.00
_cell.angle_gamma   90.00
#
_symmetry.space_group_name_H-M   'P 1'
#
loop_
_entity.id
_entity.type
_entity.pdbx_description
1 polymer ?
#
loop_
_entity_poly.entity_id
_entity_poly.type
_entity_poly.pdbx_seq_one_letter_code
_entity_poly.pdbx_strand_id
1 'polypeptide(L)'
;MAKVTYTLALSDEQVTILKACLLRDGFEFKEKEHVLYSAKKGKLNVTVYRKGPKVLVQGKETEDFVKFVLEPEVVGEARLGYEEHWQAEMFEPHFGIDESGKGDYFGPLIVAGVYTNSEITRALMNAGIMDSKRIGSGNRVRELAGKIRAEVGSRYKVIRWAPSRYNLLYKEYNNVNLMLARGHATVIKDLSVRVP
;
A
#
# COMPACT_ATOMS: atom_id res chain seq x y z
N MET A 1 6.19 -11.13 7.49
CA MET A 1 5.14 -11.09 8.54
C MET A 1 3.85 -11.48 7.87
N ALA A 2 3.08 -12.42 8.44
CA ALA A 2 1.80 -12.83 7.87
C ALA A 2 0.86 -11.61 7.70
N LYS A 3 0.18 -11.50 6.56
CA LYS A 3 -0.78 -10.42 6.30
C LYS A 3 -1.93 -10.56 7.29
N VAL A 4 -2.04 -9.64 8.25
CA VAL A 4 -3.12 -9.65 9.26
C VAL A 4 -4.43 -9.02 8.76
N THR A 5 -4.39 -8.42 7.57
CA THR A 5 -5.55 -7.80 6.91
C THR A 5 -5.44 -8.04 5.41
N TYR A 6 -6.55 -8.46 4.79
CA TYR A 6 -6.69 -8.63 3.34
C TYR A 6 -8.05 -8.07 2.90
N THR A 7 -8.09 -7.46 1.72
CA THR A 7 -9.34 -6.96 1.14
C THR A 7 -9.46 -7.26 -0.33
N LEU A 8 -10.67 -7.58 -0.78
CA LEU A 8 -10.96 -7.90 -2.17
C LEU A 8 -12.37 -7.45 -2.55
N ALA A 9 -12.55 -6.94 -3.76
CA ALA A 9 -13.88 -6.72 -4.33
C ALA A 9 -14.44 -8.07 -4.81
N LEU A 10 -15.72 -8.30 -4.55
CA LEU A 10 -16.47 -9.52 -4.85
C LEU A 10 -17.68 -9.17 -5.72
N SER A 11 -18.08 -10.10 -6.58
CA SER A 11 -19.39 -10.09 -7.22
C SER A 11 -20.50 -10.51 -6.24
N ASP A 12 -21.76 -10.21 -6.55
CA ASP A 12 -22.89 -10.62 -5.70
C ASP A 12 -23.00 -12.15 -5.55
N GLU A 13 -22.60 -12.90 -6.59
CA GLU A 13 -22.51 -14.35 -6.55
C GLU A 13 -21.43 -14.81 -5.55
N GLN A 14 -20.23 -14.23 -5.64
CA GLN A 14 -19.11 -14.52 -4.72
C GLN A 14 -19.46 -14.16 -3.27
N VAL A 15 -20.21 -13.09 -3.04
CA VAL A 15 -20.72 -12.74 -1.70
C VAL A 15 -21.62 -13.85 -1.14
N THR A 16 -22.44 -14.46 -1.99
CA THR A 16 -23.34 -15.54 -1.59
C THR A 16 -22.56 -16.81 -1.28
N ILE A 17 -21.60 -17.18 -2.14
CA ILE A 17 -20.71 -18.32 -1.95
C ILE A 17 -19.92 -18.17 -0.64
N LEU A 18 -19.29 -17.00 -0.42
CA LEU A 18 -18.54 -16.72 0.81
C LEU A 18 -19.41 -16.89 2.06
N LYS A 19 -20.68 -16.46 2.02
CA LYS A 19 -21.60 -16.63 3.14
C LYS A 19 -21.85 -18.11 3.45
N ALA A 20 -22.00 -18.93 2.42
CA ALA A 20 -22.16 -20.38 2.57
C ALA A 20 -20.90 -21.05 3.16
N CYS A 21 -19.71 -20.69 2.68
CA CYS A 21 -18.44 -21.18 3.24
C CYS A 21 -18.30 -20.83 4.74
N LEU A 22 -18.61 -19.58 5.11
CA LEU A 22 -18.55 -19.12 6.50
C LEU A 22 -19.52 -19.87 7.42
N LEU A 23 -20.74 -20.17 6.94
CA LEU A 23 -21.71 -20.98 7.68
C LEU A 23 -21.24 -22.42 7.86
N ARG A 24 -20.77 -23.06 6.77
CA ARG A 24 -20.21 -24.41 6.79
C ARG A 24 -19.06 -24.53 7.78
N ASP A 25 -18.19 -23.53 7.80
CA ASP A 25 -16.98 -23.52 8.63
C ASP A 25 -17.26 -23.06 10.07
N GLY A 26 -18.52 -22.81 10.44
CA GLY A 26 -18.93 -22.51 11.81
C GLY A 26 -18.52 -21.13 12.30
N PHE A 27 -18.53 -20.12 11.43
CA PHE A 27 -18.34 -18.73 11.85
C PHE A 27 -19.59 -18.18 12.54
N GLU A 28 -19.40 -17.40 13.60
CA GLU A 28 -20.46 -16.68 14.29
C GLU A 28 -20.76 -15.37 13.58
N PHE A 29 -21.99 -15.19 13.11
CA PHE A 29 -22.42 -13.97 12.46
C PHE A 29 -22.76 -12.87 13.47
N LYS A 30 -22.42 -11.63 13.12
CA LYS A 30 -22.66 -10.43 13.92
C LYS A 30 -23.32 -9.35 13.07
N GLU A 31 -24.27 -8.67 13.68
CA GLU A 31 -24.86 -7.48 13.07
C GLU A 31 -23.92 -6.29 13.20
N LYS A 32 -23.76 -5.56 12.09
CA LYS A 32 -23.05 -4.29 12.00
C LYS A 32 -23.75 -3.40 10.99
N GLU A 33 -23.63 -2.10 11.17
CA GLU A 33 -24.14 -1.14 10.19
C GLU A 33 -23.29 -1.14 8.91
N HIS A 34 -23.93 -0.80 7.78
CA HIS A 34 -23.30 -0.63 6.47
C HIS A 34 -22.61 -1.87 5.84
N VAL A 35 -22.81 -3.06 6.42
CA VAL A 35 -22.33 -4.33 5.88
C VAL A 35 -23.47 -5.18 5.34
N LEU A 36 -23.13 -6.16 4.50
CA LEU A 36 -24.03 -7.27 4.13
C LEU A 36 -24.04 -8.32 5.24
N TYR A 37 -22.85 -8.68 5.73
CA TYR A 37 -22.69 -9.52 6.92
C TYR A 37 -21.27 -9.37 7.49
N SER A 38 -21.12 -9.68 8.78
CA SER A 38 -19.84 -9.83 9.45
C SER A 38 -19.85 -11.15 10.20
N ALA A 39 -18.77 -11.92 10.10
CA ALA A 39 -18.65 -13.22 10.74
C ALA A 39 -17.29 -13.35 11.45
N LYS A 40 -17.24 -14.08 12.56
CA LYS A 40 -16.04 -14.27 13.36
C LYS A 40 -15.85 -15.75 13.72
N LYS A 41 -14.61 -16.23 13.65
CA LYS A 41 -14.19 -17.52 14.19
C LYS A 41 -12.81 -17.35 14.81
N GLY A 42 -12.66 -17.71 16.09
CA GLY A 42 -11.40 -17.55 16.81
C GLY A 42 -10.85 -16.12 16.75
N LYS A 43 -9.69 -15.94 16.13
CA LYS A 43 -9.00 -14.64 15.96
C LYS A 43 -9.15 -14.06 14.54
N LEU A 44 -10.07 -14.60 13.74
CA LEU A 44 -10.36 -14.18 12.39
C LEU A 44 -11.75 -13.52 12.30
N ASN A 45 -11.81 -12.37 11.65
CA ASN A 45 -13.04 -11.67 11.31
C ASN A 45 -13.13 -11.51 9.79
N VAL A 46 -14.29 -11.78 9.23
CA VAL A 46 -14.59 -11.62 7.80
C VAL A 46 -15.81 -10.71 7.70
N THR A 47 -15.68 -9.59 7.00
CA THR A 47 -16.75 -8.59 6.89
C THR A 47 -16.93 -8.19 5.43
N VAL A 48 -18.17 -8.19 4.94
CA VAL A 48 -18.50 -7.81 3.56
C VAL A 48 -19.31 -6.52 3.56
N TYR A 49 -18.82 -5.47 2.89
CA TYR A 49 -19.47 -4.16 2.82
C TYR A 49 -20.46 -4.04 1.67
N ARG A 50 -21.48 -3.15 1.79
CA ARG A 50 -22.54 -3.00 0.78
C ARG A 50 -22.13 -2.29 -0.52
N LYS A 51 -21.34 -1.20 -0.45
CA LYS A 51 -20.99 -0.40 -1.64
C LYS A 51 -19.80 -1.03 -2.36
N GLY A 52 -20.05 -1.61 -3.54
CA GLY A 52 -19.08 -2.40 -4.30
C GLY A 52 -18.64 -3.58 -3.43
N PRO A 53 -19.35 -4.72 -3.45
CA PRO A 53 -19.24 -5.72 -2.40
C PRO A 53 -17.79 -6.06 -2.12
N LYS A 54 -17.28 -5.66 -0.95
CA LYS A 54 -15.86 -5.77 -0.63
C LYS A 54 -15.70 -6.55 0.64
N VAL A 55 -14.95 -7.65 0.58
CA VAL A 55 -14.59 -8.41 1.75
C VAL A 55 -13.36 -7.78 2.43
N LEU A 56 -13.41 -7.74 3.75
CA LEU A 56 -12.33 -7.41 4.66
C LEU A 56 -12.11 -8.61 5.58
N VAL A 57 -10.97 -9.27 5.40
CA VAL A 57 -10.52 -10.40 6.24
C VAL A 57 -9.45 -9.85 7.19
N GLN A 58 -9.64 -10.02 8.50
CA GLN A 58 -8.75 -9.48 9.53
C GLN A 58 -8.51 -10.47 10.66
N GLY A 59 -7.25 -10.73 10.98
CA GLY A 59 -6.89 -11.68 12.03
C GLY A 59 -5.51 -12.29 11.84
N LYS A 60 -5.13 -13.17 12.77
CA LYS A 60 -3.86 -13.92 12.65
C LYS A 60 -3.92 -15.00 11.56
N GLU A 61 -5.12 -15.48 11.25
CA GLU A 61 -5.38 -16.58 10.30
C GLU A 61 -5.81 -16.04 8.91
N THR A 62 -5.57 -14.75 8.64
CA THR A 62 -6.01 -14.11 7.39
C THR A 62 -5.36 -14.74 6.16
N GLU A 63 -4.06 -15.03 6.21
CA GLU A 63 -3.34 -15.61 5.08
C GLU A 63 -3.87 -17.01 4.72
N ASP A 64 -4.06 -17.87 5.72
CA ASP A 64 -4.58 -19.22 5.52
C ASP A 64 -6.02 -19.19 5.00
N PHE A 65 -6.88 -18.36 5.60
CA PHE A 65 -8.26 -18.21 5.12
C PHE A 65 -8.32 -17.76 3.66
N VAL A 66 -7.45 -16.83 3.26
CA VAL A 66 -7.41 -16.36 1.88
C VAL A 66 -6.96 -17.47 0.95
N LYS A 67 -5.86 -18.17 1.25
CA LYS A 67 -5.28 -19.22 0.40
C LYS A 67 -6.14 -20.48 0.29
N PHE A 68 -6.84 -20.85 1.36
CA PHE A 68 -7.54 -22.13 1.44
C PHE A 68 -9.05 -22.05 1.31
N VAL A 69 -9.66 -20.86 1.47
CA VAL A 69 -11.12 -20.69 1.37
C VAL A 69 -11.47 -19.60 0.36
N LEU A 70 -11.00 -18.36 0.57
CA LEU A 70 -11.45 -17.23 -0.26
C LEU A 70 -11.05 -17.42 -1.72
N GLU A 71 -9.78 -17.68 -1.99
CA GLU A 71 -9.28 -17.82 -3.37
C GLU A 71 -9.80 -19.08 -4.07
N PRO A 72 -9.69 -20.29 -3.50
CA PRO A 72 -10.10 -21.50 -4.22
C PRO A 72 -11.61 -21.69 -4.28
N GLU A 73 -12.36 -21.38 -3.22
CA GLU A 73 -13.79 -21.70 -3.15
C GLU A 73 -14.70 -20.53 -3.55
N VAL A 74 -14.28 -19.30 -3.30
CA VAL A 74 -15.11 -18.11 -3.56
C VAL A 74 -14.72 -17.44 -4.88
N VAL A 75 -13.45 -17.11 -5.05
CA VAL A 75 -12.99 -16.31 -6.20
C VAL A 75 -12.67 -17.19 -7.40
N GLY A 76 -12.15 -18.40 -7.17
CA GLY A 76 -11.71 -19.33 -8.20
C GLY A 76 -10.33 -19.03 -8.78
N GLU A 77 -9.57 -18.10 -8.19
CA GLU A 77 -8.23 -17.73 -8.68
C GLU A 77 -7.30 -17.33 -7.53
N ALA A 78 -6.02 -17.68 -7.67
CA ALA A 78 -4.99 -17.36 -6.68
C ALA A 78 -4.45 -15.95 -6.90
N ARG A 79 -4.61 -15.04 -5.92
CA ARG A 79 -4.20 -13.64 -6.01
C ARG A 79 -3.10 -13.28 -4.99
N LEU A 80 -3.15 -13.86 -3.80
CA LEU A 80 -2.25 -13.59 -2.68
C LEU A 80 -0.91 -14.28 -2.91
N GLY A 81 0.17 -13.51 -3.02
CA GLY A 81 1.49 -14.02 -3.39
C GLY A 81 1.71 -14.07 -4.91
N TYR A 82 0.70 -13.71 -5.70
CA TYR A 82 0.76 -13.60 -7.16
C TYR A 82 0.66 -12.14 -7.61
N GLU A 83 1.10 -11.20 -6.78
CA GLU A 83 1.08 -9.77 -7.10
C GLU A 83 1.76 -9.47 -8.44
N GLU A 84 2.83 -10.18 -8.79
CA GLU A 84 3.52 -10.01 -10.08
C GLU A 84 2.69 -10.46 -11.30
N HIS A 85 1.83 -11.47 -11.14
CA HIS A 85 0.95 -11.91 -12.22
C HIS A 85 -0.21 -10.94 -12.44
N TRP A 86 -0.80 -10.44 -11.35
CA TRP A 86 -2.00 -9.61 -11.40
C TRP A 86 -1.71 -8.10 -11.51
N GLN A 87 -0.50 -7.68 -11.16
CA GLN A 87 -0.05 -6.28 -11.17
C GLN A 87 1.32 -6.20 -11.86
N ALA A 88 1.44 -6.80 -13.05
CA ALA A 88 2.69 -6.85 -13.80
C ALA A 88 3.36 -5.47 -13.95
N GLU A 89 2.56 -4.41 -14.16
CA GLU A 89 3.04 -3.03 -14.25
C GLU A 89 3.82 -2.56 -13.02
N MET A 90 3.54 -3.09 -11.81
CA MET A 90 4.30 -2.78 -10.60
C MET A 90 5.70 -3.39 -10.57
N PHE A 91 5.96 -4.36 -11.44
CA PHE A 91 7.24 -5.04 -11.58
C PHE A 91 8.00 -4.58 -12.82
N GLU A 92 7.36 -3.82 -13.71
CA GLU A 92 8.05 -3.13 -14.79
C GLU A 92 8.96 -2.00 -14.27
N PRO A 93 10.03 -1.65 -14.98
CA PRO A 93 10.85 -0.48 -14.64
C PRO A 93 10.04 0.82 -14.60
N HIS A 94 9.98 1.46 -13.43
CA HIS A 94 9.25 2.73 -13.28
C HIS A 94 9.76 3.57 -12.10
N PHE A 95 9.29 4.81 -12.02
CA PHE A 95 9.54 5.71 -10.89
C PHE A 95 8.31 5.81 -9.99
N GLY A 96 8.52 5.68 -8.68
CA GLY A 96 7.55 6.10 -7.66
C GLY A 96 8.01 7.42 -7.04
N ILE A 97 7.12 8.42 -6.98
CA ILE A 97 7.45 9.77 -6.49
C ILE A 97 6.34 10.26 -5.58
N ASP A 98 6.71 10.78 -4.41
CA ASP A 98 5.77 11.26 -3.40
C ASP A 98 6.40 12.38 -2.55
N GLU A 99 5.56 13.12 -1.84
CA GLU A 99 5.95 14.22 -0.96
C GLU A 99 5.54 14.00 0.50
N SER A 100 6.25 14.66 1.41
CA SER A 100 5.91 14.70 2.84
C SER A 100 6.25 16.07 3.44
N GLY A 101 5.49 16.50 4.45
CA GLY A 101 5.58 17.85 5.02
C GLY A 101 4.61 18.87 4.41
N LYS A 102 3.79 18.46 3.44
CA LYS A 102 2.72 19.33 2.90
C LYS A 102 1.62 19.49 3.95
N GLY A 103 1.39 20.71 4.40
CA GLY A 103 0.38 21.03 5.43
C GLY A 103 0.92 21.00 6.85
N ASP A 104 2.14 20.52 7.06
CA ASP A 104 2.82 20.65 8.34
C ASP A 104 3.30 22.09 8.52
N TYR A 105 2.98 22.69 9.68
CA TYR A 105 3.45 24.04 9.99
C TYR A 105 4.95 24.08 10.30
N PHE A 106 5.47 23.01 10.93
CA PHE A 106 6.87 22.87 11.29
C PHE A 106 7.55 21.81 10.45
N GLY A 107 8.82 22.07 10.13
CA GLY A 107 9.67 21.11 9.44
C GLY A 107 9.82 21.39 7.95
N PRO A 108 10.60 20.56 7.25
CA PRO A 108 10.86 20.73 5.84
C PRO A 108 9.71 20.20 4.97
N LEU A 109 9.62 20.72 3.74
CA LEU A 109 8.91 20.04 2.66
C LEU A 109 9.88 19.13 1.92
N ILE A 110 9.54 17.85 1.82
CA ILE A 110 10.36 16.81 1.20
C ILE A 110 9.65 16.27 -0.03
N VAL A 111 10.39 16.12 -1.13
CA VAL A 111 9.96 15.35 -2.31
C VAL A 111 10.97 14.24 -2.51
N ALA A 112 10.51 13.00 -2.64
CA ALA A 112 11.37 11.84 -2.86
C ALA A 112 10.88 11.06 -4.08
N GLY A 113 11.83 10.52 -4.84
CA GLY A 113 11.53 9.57 -5.90
C GLY A 113 12.50 8.41 -5.88
N VAL A 114 12.01 7.25 -6.29
CA VAL A 114 12.72 5.97 -6.32
C VAL A 114 12.44 5.31 -7.65
N TYR A 115 13.49 4.79 -8.29
CA TYR A 115 13.34 3.86 -9.39
C TYR A 115 13.29 2.43 -8.86
N THR A 116 12.39 1.64 -9.44
CA THR A 116 12.27 0.21 -9.18
C THR A 116 12.15 -0.56 -10.49
N ASN A 117 12.44 -1.85 -10.42
CA ASN A 117 12.21 -2.87 -11.45
C ASN A 117 11.73 -4.14 -10.75
N SER A 118 11.55 -5.24 -11.47
CA SER A 118 10.99 -6.48 -10.90
C SER A 118 11.78 -6.99 -9.70
N GLU A 119 13.12 -7.02 -9.80
CA GLU A 119 14.02 -7.47 -8.74
C GLU A 119 13.91 -6.60 -7.49
N ILE A 120 14.00 -5.27 -7.65
CA ILE A 120 13.92 -4.31 -6.55
C ILE A 120 12.51 -4.34 -5.93
N THR A 121 11.45 -4.37 -6.74
CA THR A 121 10.07 -4.44 -6.25
C THR A 121 9.87 -5.67 -5.36
N ARG A 122 10.31 -6.85 -5.80
CA ARG A 122 10.25 -8.08 -4.97
C ARG A 122 11.03 -7.91 -3.67
N ALA A 123 12.25 -7.37 -3.72
CA ALA A 123 13.08 -7.16 -2.53
C ALA A 123 12.42 -6.19 -1.52
N LEU A 124 11.87 -5.08 -2.00
CA LEU A 124 11.15 -4.11 -1.18
C LEU A 124 9.88 -4.71 -0.55
N MET A 125 9.12 -5.49 -1.31
CA MET A 125 7.94 -6.20 -0.77
C MET A 125 8.35 -7.20 0.32
N ASN A 126 9.41 -7.98 0.09
CA ASN A 126 9.94 -8.93 1.08
C ASN A 126 10.48 -8.23 2.34
N ALA A 127 11.06 -7.03 2.19
CA ALA A 127 11.47 -6.17 3.30
C ALA A 127 10.29 -5.62 4.12
N GLY A 128 9.05 -5.77 3.62
CA GLY A 128 7.82 -5.33 4.25
C GLY A 128 7.51 -3.85 3.99
N ILE A 129 7.96 -3.30 2.86
CA ILE A 129 7.54 -1.97 2.39
C ILE A 129 6.06 -2.00 2.06
N MET A 130 5.36 -0.95 2.49
CA MET A 130 3.91 -0.80 2.38
C MET A 130 3.56 0.69 2.42
N ASP A 131 2.27 0.99 2.23
CA ASP A 131 1.73 2.33 2.43
C ASP A 131 2.18 2.92 3.78
N SER A 132 2.86 4.07 3.72
CA SER A 132 3.48 4.75 4.85
C SER A 132 2.46 5.14 5.92
N LYS A 133 1.19 5.38 5.55
CA LYS A 133 0.09 5.72 6.46
C LYS A 133 -0.24 4.59 7.44
N ARG A 134 0.17 3.36 7.13
CA ARG A 134 -0.02 2.19 8.00
C ARG A 134 1.09 2.04 9.04
N ILE A 135 2.14 2.85 8.97
CA ILE A 135 3.30 2.76 9.87
C ILE A 135 3.14 3.76 11.01
N GLY A 136 2.75 3.28 12.19
CA GLY A 136 2.50 4.14 13.35
C GLY A 136 3.75 4.54 14.15
N SER A 137 4.96 4.11 13.78
CA SER A 137 6.18 4.36 14.55
C SER A 137 7.32 4.92 13.70
N GLY A 138 7.89 6.05 14.13
CA GLY A 138 9.06 6.66 13.49
C GLY A 138 10.30 5.76 13.50
N ASN A 139 10.44 4.83 14.45
CA ASN A 139 11.52 3.84 14.45
C ASN A 139 11.39 2.88 13.27
N ARG A 140 10.15 2.42 13.00
CA ARG A 140 9.87 1.54 11.87
C ARG A 140 10.08 2.27 10.54
N VAL A 141 9.69 3.55 10.45
CA VAL A 141 9.98 4.37 9.26
C VAL A 141 11.48 4.45 8.99
N ARG A 142 12.31 4.70 10.02
CA ARG A 142 13.77 4.77 9.87
C ARG A 142 14.39 3.45 9.43
N GLU A 143 13.93 2.33 10.02
CA GLU A 143 14.36 0.98 9.63
C GLU A 143 14.05 0.71 8.15
N LEU A 144 12.80 0.93 7.74
CA LEU A 144 12.36 0.69 6.36
C LEU A 144 13.06 1.63 5.37
N ALA A 145 13.28 2.88 5.73
CA ALA A 145 14.05 3.81 4.90
C ALA A 145 15.50 3.34 4.71
N GLY A 146 16.10 2.70 5.71
CA GLY A 146 17.40 2.04 5.59
C GLY A 146 17.38 0.89 4.59
N LYS A 147 16.37 0.01 4.68
CA LYS A 147 16.18 -1.09 3.73
C LYS A 147 15.96 -0.61 2.31
N ILE A 148 15.09 0.40 2.10
CA ILE A 148 14.87 0.99 0.77
C ILE A 148 16.20 1.43 0.17
N ARG A 149 16.99 2.23 0.90
CA ARG A 149 18.28 2.73 0.39
C ARG A 149 19.28 1.62 0.08
N ALA A 150 19.28 0.53 0.87
CA ALA A 150 20.14 -0.61 0.60
C ALA A 150 19.75 -1.32 -0.71
N GLU A 151 18.45 -1.55 -0.94
CA GLU A 151 17.96 -2.23 -2.15
C GLU A 151 18.11 -1.37 -3.41
N VAL A 152 17.76 -0.08 -3.33
CA VAL A 152 17.74 0.80 -4.51
C VAL A 152 19.11 1.39 -4.83
N GLY A 153 20.06 1.36 -3.90
CA GLY A 153 21.39 1.95 -4.06
C GLY A 153 21.33 3.43 -4.40
N SER A 154 21.95 3.85 -5.51
CA SER A 154 21.94 5.25 -5.97
C SER A 154 20.66 5.66 -6.73
N ARG A 155 19.71 4.73 -6.94
CA ARG A 155 18.53 4.88 -7.82
C ARG A 155 17.35 5.61 -7.16
N TYR A 156 17.65 6.58 -6.31
CA TYR A 156 16.66 7.45 -5.68
C TYR A 156 17.14 8.89 -5.63
N LYS A 157 16.22 9.83 -5.47
CA LYS A 157 16.49 11.25 -5.26
C LYS A 157 15.61 11.77 -4.14
N VAL A 158 16.18 12.63 -3.30
CA VAL A 158 15.43 13.37 -2.28
C VAL A 158 15.75 14.85 -2.43
N ILE A 159 14.71 15.66 -2.53
CA ILE A 159 14.78 17.11 -2.42
C ILE A 159 14.24 17.48 -1.04
N ARG A 160 15.04 18.23 -0.29
CA ARG A 160 14.67 18.76 1.02
C ARG A 160 14.66 20.28 0.98
N TRP A 161 13.49 20.87 1.11
CA TRP A 161 13.34 22.30 1.37
C TRP A 161 13.17 22.52 2.86
N ALA A 162 14.26 22.86 3.54
CA ALA A 162 14.20 23.37 4.90
C ALA A 162 13.31 24.63 4.98
N PRO A 163 12.72 24.96 6.16
CA PRO A 163 11.81 26.10 6.30
C PRO A 163 12.31 27.41 5.67
N SER A 164 13.60 27.73 5.82
CA SER A 164 14.21 28.91 5.21
C SER A 164 14.15 28.89 3.68
N ARG A 165 14.52 27.78 3.05
CA ARG A 165 14.45 27.60 1.59
C ARG A 165 13.01 27.55 1.11
N TYR A 166 12.13 26.87 1.84
CA TYR A 166 10.70 26.82 1.56
C TYR A 166 10.11 28.23 1.52
N ASN A 167 10.37 29.06 2.54
CA ASN A 167 9.85 30.43 2.61
C ASN A 167 10.35 31.31 1.45
N LEU A 168 11.61 31.15 1.04
CA LEU A 168 12.15 31.85 -0.13
C LEU A 168 11.46 31.44 -1.42
N LEU A 169 11.31 30.14 -1.65
CA LEU A 169 10.60 29.62 -2.83
C LEU A 169 9.14 30.06 -2.79
N TYR A 170 8.46 29.98 -1.65
CA TYR A 170 7.06 30.36 -1.55
C TYR A 170 6.82 31.84 -1.94
N LYS A 171 7.77 32.74 -1.63
CA LYS A 171 7.72 34.13 -2.11
C LYS A 171 7.80 34.26 -3.64
N GLU A 172 8.53 33.36 -4.30
CA GLU A 172 8.69 33.33 -5.76
C GLU A 172 7.46 32.72 -6.45
N TYR A 173 6.95 31.59 -5.93
CA TYR A 173 5.86 30.84 -6.58
C TYR A 173 4.46 31.29 -6.16
N ASN A 174 4.33 31.76 -4.92
CA ASN A 174 3.06 32.01 -4.24
C ASN A 174 2.07 30.83 -4.29
N ASN A 175 2.56 29.60 -4.49
CA ASN A 175 1.74 28.40 -4.63
C ASN A 175 2.57 27.13 -4.33
N VAL A 176 2.18 26.42 -3.26
CA VAL A 176 2.87 25.19 -2.83
C VAL A 176 2.77 24.08 -3.87
N ASN A 177 1.65 23.96 -4.57
CA ASN A 177 1.47 22.93 -5.59
C ASN A 177 2.41 23.17 -6.78
N LEU A 178 2.71 24.42 -7.13
CA LEU A 178 3.68 24.74 -8.18
C LEU A 178 5.11 24.43 -7.73
N MET A 179 5.44 24.68 -6.47
CA MET A 179 6.71 24.26 -5.87
C MET A 179 6.85 22.74 -5.96
N LEU A 180 5.85 21.99 -5.48
CA LEU A 180 5.83 20.53 -5.54
C LEU A 180 5.95 20.03 -6.98
N ALA A 181 5.17 20.56 -7.93
CA ALA A 181 5.28 20.18 -9.34
C ALA A 181 6.71 20.31 -9.87
N ARG A 182 7.42 21.42 -9.54
CA ARG A 182 8.85 21.58 -9.88
C ARG A 182 9.75 20.58 -9.14
N GLY A 183 9.46 20.28 -7.87
CA GLY A 183 10.16 19.27 -7.10
C GLY A 183 10.06 17.88 -7.73
N HIS A 184 8.84 17.44 -8.07
CA HIS A 184 8.59 16.16 -8.72
C HIS A 184 9.26 16.12 -10.10
N ALA A 185 9.12 17.16 -10.93
CA ALA A 185 9.79 17.24 -12.23
C ALA A 185 11.33 17.18 -12.11
N THR A 186 11.90 17.82 -11.08
CA THR A 186 13.34 17.77 -10.82
C THR A 186 13.80 16.36 -10.45
N VAL A 187 13.03 15.66 -9.60
CA VAL A 187 13.29 14.26 -9.25
C VAL A 187 13.21 13.36 -10.48
N ILE A 188 12.17 13.48 -11.29
CA ILE A 188 12.01 12.71 -12.54
C ILE A 188 13.21 12.92 -13.45
N LYS A 189 13.54 14.18 -13.74
CA LYS A 189 14.66 14.54 -14.62
C LYS A 189 16.00 14.00 -14.13
N ASP A 190 16.24 14.08 -12.83
CA ASP A 190 17.48 13.61 -12.21
C ASP A 190 17.57 12.08 -12.25
N LEU A 191 16.46 11.36 -12.03
CA LEU A 191 16.42 9.91 -12.13
C LEU A 191 16.54 9.43 -13.58
N SER A 192 15.84 10.04 -14.54
CA SER A 192 15.86 9.66 -15.96
C SER A 192 17.23 9.78 -16.62
N VAL A 193 18.17 10.49 -16.00
CA VAL A 193 19.58 10.56 -16.46
C VAL A 193 20.43 9.45 -15.85
N ARG A 194 20.05 8.92 -14.68
CA ARG A 194 20.86 7.99 -13.88
C ARG A 194 20.45 6.53 -14.02
N VAL A 195 19.22 6.27 -14.46
CA VAL A 195 18.68 4.91 -14.61
C VAL A 195 18.04 4.74 -15.99
N PRO A 196 17.96 3.51 -16.50
CA PRO A 196 17.39 3.21 -17.82
C PRO A 196 15.93 3.62 -17.97
#